data_AF-S2EUZ6-F1
#
_entry.id   AF-S2EUZ6-F1
#
_cell.length_a   1.000
_cell.length_b   1.000
_cell.length_c   1.000
_cell.angle_alpha   90.00
_cell.angle_beta   90.00
_cell.angle_gamma   90.00
#
_symmetry.space_group_name_H-M   'P 1'
#
loop_
_entity.id
_entity.type
_entity.pdbx_description
1 polymer ?
#
loop_
_entity_poly.entity_id
_entity_poly.type
_entity_poly.pdbx_seq_one_letter_code
_entity_poly.pdbx_strand_id
1 'polypeptide(L)'
;MGETKHIARKLVYDIYHKFHVRGSVLHRPVPHVSLFGPFGCKSLREVIHCIGEVGSKYSELRYSLDGFDYFESKKKFLFITTSSRKNVIFLKIKPSEELKEFRYELAKKLLKITDTVDFDHDSKDKFEFHTTLAMKDIDRKFENIWEYLKNYEIKSTGVCYRITLLKTGKIMYEYELATKRLLNRSQAIKRRVRR
;
A
#
# COMPACT_ATOMS: atom_id res chain seq x y z
N MET A 1 -0.85 7.22 8.06
CA MET A 1 0.54 6.72 8.19
C MET A 1 1.49 7.60 9.01
N GLY A 2 1.26 8.91 9.21
CA GLY A 2 2.03 9.71 10.20
C GLY A 2 3.56 9.51 10.15
N GLU A 3 4.19 9.26 11.31
CA GLU A 3 5.63 9.03 11.45
C GLU A 3 6.14 7.81 10.67
N THR A 4 5.43 6.69 10.69
CA THR A 4 5.82 5.49 9.91
C THR A 4 5.95 5.78 8.41
N LYS A 5 5.24 6.78 7.88
CA LYS A 5 5.39 7.26 6.49
C LYS A 5 6.74 7.94 6.26
N HIS A 6 7.26 8.63 7.27
CA HIS A 6 8.58 9.27 7.22
C HIS A 6 9.68 8.22 7.27
N ILE A 7 9.57 7.24 8.18
CA ILE A 7 10.47 6.08 8.27
C ILE A 7 10.55 5.34 6.92
N ALA A 8 9.39 4.92 6.37
CA ALA A 8 9.36 4.21 5.10
C ALA A 8 9.94 5.05 3.95
N ARG A 9 9.68 6.36 3.91
CA ARG A 9 10.25 7.24 2.87
C ARG A 9 11.76 7.38 2.99
N LYS A 10 12.28 7.48 4.22
CA LYS A 10 13.72 7.55 4.47
C LYS A 10 14.39 6.28 3.94
N LEU A 11 13.86 5.11 4.29
CA LEU A 11 14.37 3.83 3.80
C LEU A 11 14.34 3.70 2.27
N VAL A 12 13.26 4.17 1.62
CA VAL A 12 13.21 4.20 0.15
C VAL A 12 14.36 5.01 -0.43
N TYR A 13 14.63 6.20 0.12
CA TYR A 13 15.73 7.04 -0.35
C TYR A 13 17.10 6.46 0.00
N ASP A 14 17.27 5.89 1.19
CA ASP A 14 18.52 5.24 1.61
C ASP A 14 18.87 4.08 0.66
N ILE A 15 17.89 3.23 0.31
CA ILE A 15 18.05 2.14 -0.66
C ILE A 15 18.40 2.72 -2.05
N TYR A 16 17.70 3.76 -2.49
CA TYR A 16 17.98 4.41 -3.77
C TYR A 16 19.41 4.94 -3.83
N HIS A 17 19.86 5.68 -2.81
CA HIS A 17 21.19 6.29 -2.79
C HIS A 17 22.29 5.24 -2.71
N LYS A 18 22.11 4.20 -1.90
CA LYS A 18 23.13 3.17 -1.66
C LYS A 18 23.26 2.14 -2.79
N PHE A 19 22.15 1.77 -3.42
CA PHE A 19 22.12 0.67 -4.41
C PHE A 19 21.69 1.13 -5.81
N HIS A 20 21.44 2.42 -6.00
CA HIS A 20 20.99 3.01 -7.27
C HIS A 20 19.73 2.34 -7.82
N VAL A 21 18.78 1.98 -6.94
CA VAL A 21 17.50 1.36 -7.30
C VAL A 21 16.48 2.45 -7.63
N ARG A 22 16.05 2.54 -8.89
CA ARG A 22 15.21 3.64 -9.38
C ARG A 22 13.72 3.32 -9.38
N GLY A 23 13.33 2.05 -9.32
CA GLY A 23 11.93 1.62 -9.50
C GLY A 23 10.93 2.26 -8.53
N SER A 24 11.34 2.51 -7.27
CA SER A 24 10.49 3.13 -6.25
C SER A 24 10.58 4.66 -6.19
N VAL A 25 11.54 5.29 -6.89
CA VAL A 25 11.79 6.74 -6.85
C VAL A 25 11.60 7.45 -8.18
N LEU A 26 11.24 6.73 -9.25
CA LEU A 26 10.91 7.30 -10.56
C LEU A 26 9.85 8.40 -10.45
N HIS A 27 8.95 8.26 -9.48
CA HIS A 27 8.06 9.31 -9.00
C HIS A 27 8.32 9.53 -7.52
N ARG A 28 7.97 10.72 -7.00
CA ARG A 28 8.11 11.04 -5.57
C ARG A 28 7.49 9.91 -4.74
N PRO A 29 8.26 9.19 -3.90
CA PRO A 29 7.74 8.08 -3.15
C PRO A 29 6.72 8.56 -2.12
N VAL A 30 5.52 7.98 -2.22
CA VAL A 30 4.45 8.15 -1.25
C VAL A 30 4.21 6.78 -0.63
N PRO A 31 4.88 6.44 0.48
CA PRO A 31 4.57 5.22 1.21
C PRO A 31 3.09 5.18 1.56
N HIS A 32 2.47 4.05 1.26
CA HIS A 32 1.05 3.78 1.41
C HIS A 32 0.85 2.27 1.61
N VAL A 33 -0.34 1.91 2.10
CA VAL A 33 -0.81 0.53 2.17
C VAL A 33 -1.94 0.41 1.17
N SER A 34 -1.79 -0.51 0.22
CA SER A 34 -2.88 -0.82 -0.70
C SER A 34 -3.96 -1.58 0.05
N LEU A 35 -5.22 -1.14 -0.10
CA LEU A 35 -6.38 -1.80 0.50
C LEU A 35 -7.20 -2.58 -0.54
N PHE A 36 -7.11 -2.15 -1.80
CA PHE A 36 -7.80 -2.75 -2.94
C PHE A 36 -7.14 -2.27 -4.25
N GLY A 37 -7.07 -3.12 -5.27
CA GLY A 37 -6.66 -2.78 -6.64
C GLY A 37 -5.24 -3.22 -7.05
N PRO A 38 -4.82 -2.94 -8.30
CA PRO A 38 -5.44 -2.08 -9.31
C PRO A 38 -6.75 -2.66 -9.88
N PHE A 39 -7.69 -1.78 -10.23
CA PHE A 39 -9.01 -2.18 -10.72
C PHE A 39 -9.55 -1.26 -11.84
N GLY A 40 -10.46 -1.81 -12.65
CA GLY A 40 -11.35 -1.08 -13.55
C GLY A 40 -12.75 -0.93 -12.94
N CYS A 41 -13.49 0.12 -13.31
CA CYS A 41 -14.87 0.31 -12.87
C CYS A 41 -15.67 1.09 -13.92
N LYS A 42 -17.00 0.88 -13.95
CA LYS A 42 -17.92 1.64 -14.82
C LYS A 42 -18.39 2.94 -14.17
N SER A 43 -18.51 2.97 -12.83
CA SER A 43 -19.03 4.10 -12.07
C SER A 43 -18.09 4.50 -10.94
N LEU A 44 -17.39 5.62 -11.12
CA LEU A 44 -16.57 6.21 -10.06
C LEU A 44 -17.41 6.63 -8.85
N ARG A 45 -18.67 7.04 -9.08
CA ARG A 45 -19.60 7.47 -8.03
C ARG A 45 -19.93 6.32 -7.08
N GLU A 46 -20.15 5.11 -7.60
CA GLU A 46 -20.43 3.92 -6.79
C GLU A 46 -19.22 3.52 -5.93
N VAL A 47 -18.01 3.58 -6.51
CA VAL A 47 -16.76 3.33 -5.78
C VAL A 47 -16.61 4.30 -4.61
N ILE A 48 -16.84 5.59 -4.85
CA ILE A 48 -16.75 6.63 -3.81
C ILE A 48 -17.82 6.41 -2.73
N HIS A 49 -19.04 6.06 -3.13
CA HIS A 49 -20.12 5.77 -2.19
C HIS A 49 -19.77 4.58 -1.31
N CYS A 50 -19.26 3.50 -1.89
CA CYS A 50 -18.77 2.32 -1.16
C CYS A 50 -17.68 2.68 -0.15
N ILE A 51 -16.68 3.48 -0.55
CA ILE A 51 -15.62 3.94 0.35
C ILE A 51 -16.21 4.74 1.52
N GLY A 52 -17.15 5.64 1.24
CA GLY A 52 -17.82 6.45 2.26
C GLY A 52 -18.65 5.59 3.21
N GLU A 53 -19.43 4.65 2.68
CA GLU A 53 -20.26 3.75 3.47
C GLU A 53 -19.44 2.91 4.45
N VAL A 54 -18.39 2.22 3.97
CA VAL A 54 -17.51 1.42 4.85
C VAL A 54 -16.73 2.32 5.78
N GLY A 55 -16.13 3.41 5.26
CA GLY A 55 -15.37 4.38 6.04
C GLY A 55 -16.18 5.06 7.14
N SER A 56 -17.50 5.18 6.99
CA SER A 56 -18.36 5.77 8.01
C SER A 56 -18.34 4.99 9.34
N LYS A 57 -18.09 3.69 9.29
CA LYS A 57 -18.11 2.79 10.45
C LYS A 57 -16.86 2.90 11.35
N TYR A 58 -15.77 3.47 10.84
CA TYR A 58 -14.46 3.46 11.52
C TYR A 58 -13.92 4.88 11.73
N SER A 59 -13.45 5.22 12.92
CA SER A 59 -12.84 6.52 13.23
C SER A 59 -11.35 6.57 12.90
N GLU A 60 -10.66 5.44 13.09
CA GLU A 60 -9.24 5.26 12.83
C GLU A 60 -8.93 3.78 12.57
N LEU A 61 -7.81 3.51 11.88
CA LEU A 61 -7.35 2.15 11.61
C LEU A 61 -5.90 2.01 12.04
N ARG A 62 -5.63 1.13 13.00
CA ARG A 62 -4.31 0.97 13.62
C ARG A 62 -3.49 -0.12 12.95
N TYR A 63 -2.17 0.01 13.04
CA TYR A 63 -1.22 -1.01 12.58
C TYR A 63 0.13 -0.83 13.27
N SER A 64 1.01 -1.82 13.10
CA SER A 64 2.43 -1.70 13.44
C SER A 64 3.32 -2.14 12.28
N LEU A 65 4.54 -1.61 12.24
CA LEU A 65 5.60 -2.08 11.37
C LEU A 65 6.28 -3.28 12.02
N ASP A 66 6.52 -4.34 11.25
CA ASP A 66 7.02 -5.63 11.75
C ASP A 66 8.16 -6.16 10.87
N GLY A 67 9.21 -5.36 10.74
CA GLY A 67 10.37 -5.71 9.90
C GLY A 67 10.06 -5.69 8.40
N PHE A 68 10.79 -6.53 7.66
CA PHE A 68 10.82 -6.52 6.20
C PHE A 68 10.41 -7.87 5.63
N ASP A 69 9.89 -7.85 4.41
CA ASP A 69 9.66 -9.05 3.61
C ASP A 69 9.86 -8.74 2.13
N TYR A 70 9.68 -9.76 1.30
CA TYR A 70 9.72 -9.62 -0.14
C TYR A 70 8.67 -10.46 -0.85
N PHE A 71 8.24 -9.98 -2.02
CA PHE A 71 7.50 -10.81 -2.95
C PHE A 71 8.44 -11.48 -3.94
N GLU A 72 8.10 -12.72 -4.26
CA GLU A 72 8.80 -13.53 -5.24
C GLU A 72 7.86 -13.86 -6.40
N SER A 73 8.25 -13.47 -7.61
CA SER A 73 7.53 -13.78 -8.82
C SER A 73 8.12 -15.04 -9.47
N LYS A 74 7.27 -16.01 -9.80
CA LYS A 74 7.68 -17.19 -10.58
C LYS A 74 7.46 -16.91 -12.06
N LYS A 75 8.49 -17.10 -12.89
CA LYS A 75 8.29 -17.15 -14.35
C LYS A 75 7.83 -18.55 -14.74
N LYS A 76 6.64 -18.65 -15.33
CA LYS A 76 6.18 -19.85 -16.03
C LYS A 76 6.46 -19.66 -17.51
N PHE A 77 7.20 -20.59 -18.12
CA PHE A 77 7.36 -20.65 -19.57
C PHE A 77 6.95 -22.05 -20.06
N LEU A 78 5.93 -22.09 -20.92
CA LEU A 78 5.30 -23.30 -21.48
C LEU A 78 4.83 -24.33 -20.43
N PHE A 79 5.74 -25.09 -19.82
CA PHE A 79 5.48 -26.11 -18.78
C PHE A 79 6.60 -26.21 -17.74
N ILE A 80 7.58 -25.30 -17.75
CA ILE A 80 8.73 -25.30 -16.84
C ILE A 80 8.71 -24.00 -16.02
N THR A 81 8.73 -24.14 -14.70
CA THR A 81 8.94 -23.00 -13.80
C THR A 81 10.43 -22.69 -13.79
N THR A 82 10.83 -21.66 -14.53
CA THR A 82 12.24 -21.32 -14.76
C THR A 82 12.60 -20.09 -13.93
N SER A 83 13.12 -20.37 -12.74
CA SER A 83 13.65 -19.39 -11.78
C SER A 83 12.62 -18.43 -11.17
N SER A 84 12.68 -18.35 -9.84
CA SER A 84 11.95 -17.36 -9.08
C SER A 84 12.76 -16.06 -9.04
N ARG A 85 12.08 -14.91 -9.16
CA ARG A 85 12.69 -13.58 -9.11
C ARG A 85 12.06 -12.78 -7.99
N LYS A 86 12.88 -12.41 -7.01
CA LYS A 86 12.49 -11.49 -5.95
C LYS A 86 12.36 -10.09 -6.55
N ASN A 87 11.13 -9.60 -6.64
CA ASN A 87 10.79 -8.44 -7.48
C ASN A 87 10.32 -7.22 -6.68
N VAL A 88 9.97 -7.42 -5.40
CA VAL A 88 9.55 -6.36 -4.49
C VAL A 88 10.13 -6.62 -3.10
N ILE A 89 10.76 -5.61 -2.49
CA ILE A 89 11.07 -5.58 -1.06
C ILE A 89 10.12 -4.57 -0.41
N PHE A 90 9.53 -4.95 0.71
CA PHE A 90 8.55 -4.13 1.41
C PHE A 90 8.73 -4.17 2.92
N LEU A 91 8.13 -3.18 3.57
CA LEU A 91 8.01 -3.14 5.02
C LEU A 91 6.71 -3.85 5.41
N LYS A 92 6.81 -4.85 6.29
CA LYS A 92 5.66 -5.63 6.77
C LYS A 92 4.80 -4.76 7.65
N ILE A 93 3.50 -4.87 7.44
CA ILE A 93 2.51 -4.19 8.26
C ILE A 93 1.68 -5.24 8.97
N LYS A 94 1.72 -5.21 10.29
CA LYS A 94 0.81 -5.99 11.13
C LYS A 94 -0.45 -5.15 11.35
N PRO A 95 -1.57 -5.47 10.69
CA PRO A 95 -2.82 -4.71 10.84
C PRO A 95 -3.46 -4.97 12.20
N SER A 96 -4.26 -4.01 12.70
CA SER A 96 -5.25 -4.31 13.74
C SER A 96 -6.42 -5.11 13.16
N GLU A 97 -7.23 -5.72 14.03
CA GLU A 97 -8.42 -6.44 13.58
C GLU A 97 -9.41 -5.52 12.85
N GLU A 98 -9.53 -4.26 13.27
CA GLU A 98 -10.35 -3.25 12.59
C GLU A 98 -9.83 -2.92 11.19
N LEU A 99 -8.50 -2.85 10.99
CA LEU A 99 -7.93 -2.62 9.66
C LEU A 99 -8.17 -3.82 8.74
N LYS A 100 -8.05 -5.04 9.26
CA LYS A 100 -8.39 -6.25 8.51
C LYS A 100 -9.86 -6.26 8.11
N GLU A 101 -10.75 -6.00 9.07
CA GLU A 101 -12.20 -5.96 8.86
C GLU A 101 -12.58 -4.87 7.84
N PHE A 102 -12.06 -3.65 8.02
CA PHE A 102 -12.28 -2.54 7.11
C PHE A 102 -11.91 -2.91 5.68
N ARG A 103 -10.71 -3.48 5.48
CA ARG A 103 -10.25 -3.90 4.15
C ARG A 103 -11.15 -4.96 3.57
N TYR A 104 -11.52 -5.97 4.36
CA TYR A 104 -12.34 -7.08 3.90
C TYR A 104 -13.76 -6.63 3.51
N GLU A 105 -14.41 -5.80 4.33
CA GLU A 105 -15.71 -5.21 3.99
C GLU A 105 -15.64 -4.35 2.72
N LEU A 106 -14.60 -3.51 2.62
CA LEU A 106 -14.37 -2.67 1.44
C LEU A 106 -14.21 -3.52 0.18
N ALA A 107 -13.36 -4.54 0.23
CA ALA A 107 -13.12 -5.44 -0.90
C ALA A 107 -14.42 -6.15 -1.32
N LYS A 108 -15.17 -6.74 -0.38
CA LYS A 108 -16.44 -7.43 -0.68
C LYS A 108 -17.47 -6.56 -1.41
N LYS A 109 -17.51 -5.26 -1.12
CA LYS A 109 -18.42 -4.33 -1.79
C LYS A 109 -17.86 -3.89 -3.14
N LEU A 110 -16.57 -3.56 -3.22
CA LEU A 110 -15.93 -3.14 -4.46
C LEU A 110 -15.91 -4.25 -5.52
N LEU A 111 -15.66 -5.51 -5.13
CA LEU A 111 -15.68 -6.68 -6.02
C LEU A 111 -16.99 -6.85 -6.81
N LYS A 112 -18.10 -6.27 -6.32
CA LYS A 112 -19.40 -6.32 -7.01
C LYS A 112 -19.52 -5.31 -8.16
N ILE A 113 -18.66 -4.30 -8.18
CA ILE A 113 -18.76 -3.12 -9.06
C ILE A 113 -17.43 -2.80 -9.79
N THR A 114 -16.40 -3.62 -9.61
CA THR A 114 -15.07 -3.43 -10.20
C THR A 114 -14.50 -4.73 -10.74
N ASP A 115 -13.68 -4.62 -11.79
CA ASP A 115 -12.81 -5.69 -12.27
C ASP A 115 -11.42 -5.51 -11.66
N THR A 116 -10.90 -6.48 -10.93
CA THR A 116 -9.64 -6.33 -10.16
C THR A 116 -8.77 -7.58 -10.22
N VAL A 117 -7.68 -7.57 -9.46
CA VAL A 117 -6.68 -8.64 -9.31
C VAL A 117 -7.05 -9.66 -8.24
N ASP A 118 -6.53 -10.88 -8.35
CA ASP A 118 -6.94 -12.03 -7.53
C ASP A 118 -6.82 -11.83 -6.01
N PHE A 119 -5.76 -11.17 -5.53
CA PHE A 119 -5.55 -10.97 -4.09
C PHE A 119 -6.62 -10.10 -3.43
N ASP A 120 -7.43 -9.37 -4.20
CA ASP A 120 -8.59 -8.65 -3.67
C ASP A 120 -9.72 -9.59 -3.22
N HIS A 121 -9.71 -10.84 -3.69
CA HIS A 121 -10.61 -11.90 -3.25
C HIS A 121 -10.10 -12.64 -2.01
N ASP A 122 -8.89 -12.33 -1.54
CA ASP A 122 -8.32 -12.96 -0.34
C ASP A 122 -9.20 -12.71 0.88
N SER A 123 -9.30 -13.74 1.72
CA SER A 123 -9.95 -13.62 3.02
C SER A 123 -9.24 -12.58 3.88
N LYS A 124 -9.97 -12.12 4.91
CA LYS A 124 -9.50 -11.16 5.91
C LYS A 124 -8.07 -11.45 6.43
N ASP A 125 -7.75 -12.73 6.67
CA ASP A 125 -6.47 -13.14 7.27
C ASP A 125 -5.38 -13.52 6.26
N LYS A 126 -5.71 -13.63 4.97
CA LYS A 126 -4.74 -13.95 3.91
C LYS A 126 -4.11 -12.73 3.26
N PHE A 127 -4.76 -11.57 3.36
CA PHE A 127 -4.29 -10.37 2.69
C PHE A 127 -3.00 -9.82 3.31
N GLU A 128 -2.01 -9.61 2.44
CA GLU A 128 -0.69 -9.11 2.85
C GLU A 128 -0.65 -7.58 2.89
N PHE A 129 -0.77 -7.02 4.10
CA PHE A 129 -0.58 -5.59 4.33
C PHE A 129 0.91 -5.23 4.26
N HIS A 130 1.27 -4.30 3.38
CA HIS A 130 2.65 -3.90 3.17
C HIS A 130 2.78 -2.46 2.67
N THR A 131 3.97 -1.89 2.79
CA THR A 131 4.38 -0.69 2.02
C THR A 131 5.67 -0.98 1.27
N THR A 132 5.64 -0.84 -0.05
CA THR A 132 6.80 -1.11 -0.91
C THR A 132 7.96 -0.16 -0.60
N LEU A 133 9.17 -0.72 -0.50
CA LEU A 133 10.42 0.02 -0.36
C LEU A 133 11.22 0.04 -1.67
N ALA A 134 11.34 -1.12 -2.33
CA ALA A 134 12.14 -1.30 -3.55
C ALA A 134 11.43 -2.26 -4.51
N MET A 135 11.46 -2.00 -5.82
CA MET A 135 10.87 -2.89 -6.83
C MET A 135 11.48 -2.68 -8.22
N LYS A 136 11.16 -3.57 -9.17
CA LYS A 136 11.52 -3.54 -10.61
C LYS A 136 12.99 -3.82 -10.94
N ASP A 137 13.91 -2.99 -10.47
CA ASP A 137 15.34 -3.05 -10.80
C ASP A 137 16.19 -3.61 -9.65
N ILE A 138 15.60 -4.50 -8.85
CA ILE A 138 16.21 -5.06 -7.64
C ILE A 138 16.79 -6.47 -7.83
N ASP A 139 16.48 -7.19 -8.91
CA ASP A 139 16.79 -8.62 -9.06
C ASP A 139 18.27 -8.95 -8.76
N ARG A 140 19.21 -8.26 -9.44
CA ARG A 140 20.66 -8.42 -9.23
C ARG A 140 21.22 -7.72 -7.99
N LYS A 141 20.38 -6.93 -7.31
CA LYS A 141 20.76 -6.11 -6.14
C LYS A 141 20.12 -6.64 -4.87
N PHE A 142 19.27 -7.66 -4.97
CA PHE A 142 18.37 -8.08 -3.91
C PHE A 142 19.14 -8.43 -2.65
N GLU A 143 20.12 -9.33 -2.75
CA GLU A 143 20.84 -9.83 -1.57
C GLU A 143 21.58 -8.71 -0.83
N ASN A 144 22.18 -7.77 -1.56
CA ASN A 144 22.86 -6.61 -0.96
C ASN A 144 21.88 -5.67 -0.24
N ILE A 145 20.70 -5.43 -0.83
CA ILE A 145 19.65 -4.63 -0.19
C ILE A 145 19.10 -5.37 1.04
N TRP A 146 18.87 -6.68 0.91
CA TRP A 146 18.32 -7.50 1.98
C TRP A 146 19.26 -7.58 3.18
N GLU A 147 20.56 -7.79 2.95
CA GLU A 147 21.59 -7.76 4.00
C GLU A 147 21.64 -6.40 4.70
N TYR A 148 21.55 -5.32 3.94
CA TYR A 148 21.49 -3.98 4.51
C TYR A 148 20.27 -3.79 5.42
N LEU A 149 19.10 -4.29 5.02
CA LEU A 149 17.87 -4.14 5.80
C LEU A 149 17.83 -5.03 7.05
N LYS A 150 18.45 -6.22 7.03
CA LYS A 150 18.53 -7.10 8.21
C LYS A 150 19.19 -6.45 9.44
N ASN A 151 20.01 -5.43 9.22
CA ASN A 151 20.67 -4.66 10.29
C ASN A 151 19.78 -3.56 10.90
N TYR A 152 18.55 -3.38 10.42
CA TYR A 152 17.60 -2.42 10.96
C TYR A 152 16.58 -3.11 11.86
N GLU A 153 16.48 -2.66 13.11
CA GLU A 153 15.32 -2.97 13.94
C GLU A 153 14.22 -1.93 13.65
N ILE A 154 13.08 -2.39 13.13
CA ILE A 154 11.91 -1.54 12.90
C ILE A 154 10.74 -2.05 13.72
N LYS A 155 10.41 -1.30 14.76
CA LYS A 155 9.17 -1.44 15.54
C LYS A 155 8.58 -0.05 15.73
N SER A 156 7.42 0.18 15.12
CA SER A 156 6.71 1.45 15.26
C SER A 156 5.23 1.22 15.01
N THR A 157 4.38 1.87 15.79
CA THR A 157 2.93 1.82 15.61
C THR A 157 2.47 3.03 14.80
N GLY A 158 1.37 2.86 14.07
CA GLY A 158 0.84 3.87 13.20
C GLY A 158 -0.68 3.84 13.14
N VAL A 159 -1.22 4.96 12.65
CA VAL A 159 -2.65 5.11 12.42
C VAL A 159 -2.89 5.60 10.99
N CYS A 160 -3.85 4.94 10.34
CA CYS A 160 -4.44 5.32 9.07
C CYS A 160 -5.70 6.14 9.35
N TYR A 161 -5.64 7.44 9.06
CA TYR A 161 -6.75 8.37 9.21
C TYR A 161 -7.52 8.61 7.90
N ARG A 162 -6.93 8.20 6.77
CA ARG A 162 -7.37 8.60 5.43
C ARG A 162 -7.25 7.47 4.45
N ILE A 163 -8.29 7.34 3.62
CA ILE A 163 -8.36 6.41 2.49
C ILE A 163 -8.27 7.24 1.22
N THR A 164 -7.34 6.92 0.33
CA THR A 164 -7.10 7.71 -0.88
C THR A 164 -7.44 6.90 -2.11
N LEU A 165 -8.38 7.41 -2.92
CA LEU A 165 -8.67 6.87 -4.24
C LEU A 165 -7.74 7.53 -5.27
N LEU A 166 -6.96 6.69 -5.95
CA LEU A 166 -5.97 7.12 -6.94
C LEU A 166 -6.41 6.75 -8.35
N LYS A 167 -6.07 7.60 -9.32
CA LYS A 167 -6.09 7.29 -10.75
C LYS A 167 -4.72 7.66 -11.32
N THR A 168 -4.00 6.68 -11.86
CA THR A 168 -2.64 6.86 -12.43
C THR A 168 -1.71 7.70 -11.56
N GLY A 169 -1.65 7.39 -10.26
CA GLY A 169 -0.81 8.09 -9.28
C GLY A 169 -1.33 9.45 -8.81
N LYS A 170 -2.48 9.92 -9.32
CA LYS A 170 -3.11 11.17 -8.91
C LYS A 170 -4.28 10.91 -7.96
N ILE A 171 -4.33 11.66 -6.86
CA ILE A 171 -5.49 11.70 -5.96
C ILE A 171 -6.72 12.17 -6.74
N MET A 172 -7.77 11.34 -6.72
CA MET A 172 -9.12 11.69 -7.16
C MET A 172 -9.93 12.19 -5.96
N TYR A 173 -9.99 11.36 -4.91
CA TYR A 173 -10.70 11.64 -3.68
C TYR A 173 -9.92 11.10 -2.47
N GLU A 174 -10.18 11.69 -1.30
CA GLU A 174 -9.68 11.22 -0.02
C GLU A 174 -10.83 11.19 0.98
N TYR A 175 -11.03 10.06 1.66
CA TYR A 175 -12.00 9.94 2.73
C TYR A 175 -11.29 10.03 4.07
N GLU A 176 -11.66 11.01 4.91
CA GLU A 176 -11.09 11.22 6.24
C GLU A 176 -11.95 10.51 7.30
N LEU A 177 -11.40 9.47 7.92
CA LEU A 177 -12.13 8.59 8.84
C LEU A 177 -12.61 9.32 10.10
N ALA A 178 -11.77 10.18 10.67
CA ALA A 178 -12.08 10.91 11.91
C ALA A 178 -13.26 11.88 11.73
N THR A 179 -13.33 12.57 10.59
CA THR A 179 -14.38 13.58 10.32
C THR A 179 -15.50 13.08 9.44
N LYS A 180 -15.39 11.85 8.90
CA LYS A 180 -16.34 11.24 7.96
C LYS A 180 -16.53 12.04 6.68
N ARG A 181 -15.51 12.81 6.29
CA ARG A 181 -15.58 13.73 5.15
C ARG A 181 -14.95 13.11 3.92
N LEU A 182 -15.70 13.14 2.82
CA LEU A 182 -15.15 12.95 1.49
C LEU A 182 -14.56 14.27 0.98
N LEU A 183 -13.29 14.24 0.62
CA LEU A 183 -12.54 15.37 0.09
C LEU A 183 -12.27 15.14 -1.39
N ASN A 184 -12.53 16.15 -2.20
CA ASN A 184 -12.03 16.16 -3.58
C ASN A 184 -10.51 16.42 -3.61
N ARG A 185 -9.90 16.26 -4.78
CA ARG A 185 -8.47 16.48 -4.98
C ARG A 185 -7.95 17.83 -4.43
N SER A 186 -8.64 18.93 -4.71
CA SER A 186 -8.20 20.28 -4.30
C SER A 186 -8.16 20.39 -2.77
N GLN A 187 -9.20 19.90 -2.10
CA GLN A 187 -9.31 19.87 -0.64
C GLN A 187 -8.24 18.96 -0.01
N ALA A 188 -8.00 17.78 -0.59
CA ALA A 188 -7.00 16.83 -0.12
C ALA A 188 -5.57 17.38 -0.20
N ILE A 189 -5.26 18.16 -1.26
CA ILE A 189 -3.94 18.78 -1.44
C ILE A 189 -3.75 19.96 -0.49
N LYS A 190 -4.72 20.89 -0.40
CA LYS A 190 -4.60 22.12 0.44
C LYS A 190 -4.30 21.80 1.90
N ARG A 191 -4.89 20.73 2.45
CA ARG A 191 -4.64 20.31 3.85
C ARG A 191 -3.23 19.78 4.11
N ARG A 192 -2.43 19.43 3.09
CA ARG A 192 -1.03 19.04 3.30
C ARG A 192 -0.10 20.23 3.61
N VAL A 193 -0.55 21.46 3.40
CA VAL A 193 0.27 22.68 3.54
C VAL A 193 0.27 23.23 4.97
N ARG A 194 -0.70 22.85 5.82
CA ARG A 194 -0.64 23.16 7.26
C ARG A 194 0.19 22.09 7.95
N ARG A 195 1.48 22.38 8.11
CA ARG A 195 2.40 21.70 9.04
C ARG A 195 2.46 22.51 10.32
#